data_AF-A0A8J5R191-F1
#
_entry.id   AF-A0A8J5R191-F1
#
_cell.length_a   1.000
_cell.length_b   1.000
_cell.length_c   1.000
_cell.angle_alpha   90.00
_cell.angle_beta   90.00
_cell.angle_gamma   90.00
#
_symmetry.space_group_name_H-M   'P 1'
#
loop_
_entity.id
_entity.type
_entity.pdbx_description
1 polymer ?
#
loop_
_entity_poly.entity_id
_entity_poly.type
_entity_poly.pdbx_seq_one_letter_code
_entity_poly.pdbx_strand_id
1 'polypeptide(L)'
;METPANTSIPSTTKFYSRAEVATHNDSKSTWFIIHNSIYDVTKFLNEHPGGEEVLLEQAGKDGTEPFEDVGHSSDARQMMEPYKVGELVESLLYADVIGNSSGSWSSWLIPVVLGILATVVYRYFIAAR
;
A
#
# COMPACT_ATOMS: atom_id res chain seq x y z
N MET A 1 -28.61 23.80 -22.39
CA MET A 1 -28.89 23.62 -20.95
C MET A 1 -28.04 22.45 -20.52
N GLU A 2 -26.82 22.72 -20.07
CA GLU A 2 -25.90 21.69 -19.59
C GLU A 2 -26.10 21.53 -18.08
N THR A 3 -26.41 20.32 -17.65
CA THR A 3 -26.54 19.97 -16.23
C THR A 3 -25.30 19.18 -15.84
N PRO A 4 -24.44 19.66 -14.93
CA PRO A 4 -23.38 18.84 -14.36
C PRO A 4 -23.87 18.10 -13.12
N ALA A 5 -23.17 17.02 -12.78
CA ALA A 5 -23.21 16.23 -11.55
C ALA A 5 -24.22 15.05 -11.50
N ASN A 6 -23.68 13.85 -11.76
CA ASN A 6 -24.01 12.66 -10.97
C ASN A 6 -22.70 11.96 -10.57
N THR A 7 -21.99 12.56 -9.62
CA THR A 7 -20.87 11.90 -8.92
C THR A 7 -21.49 10.94 -7.91
N SER A 8 -21.60 9.67 -8.30
CA SER A 8 -21.92 8.58 -7.39
C SER A 8 -20.84 8.50 -6.30
N ILE A 9 -21.28 8.54 -5.05
CA ILE A 9 -20.45 8.45 -3.83
C ILE A 9 -19.42 7.32 -3.98
N PRO A 10 -18.11 7.57 -3.77
CA PRO A 10 -17.09 6.56 -3.98
C PRO A 10 -17.26 5.44 -2.95
N SER A 11 -17.41 4.20 -3.44
CA SER A 11 -17.05 3.01 -2.68
C SER A 11 -15.68 3.27 -2.05
N THR A 12 -15.62 3.30 -0.72
CA THR A 12 -14.37 3.56 0.01
C THR A 12 -13.43 2.37 -0.22
N THR A 13 -12.66 2.43 -1.31
CA THR A 13 -11.63 1.42 -1.62
C THR A 13 -10.62 1.44 -0.50
N LYS A 14 -10.47 0.31 0.19
CA LYS A 14 -9.46 0.12 1.22
C LYS A 14 -8.13 -0.15 0.55
N PHE A 15 -7.08 0.46 1.08
CA PHE A 15 -5.73 0.24 0.61
C PHE A 15 -4.93 -0.53 1.65
N TYR A 16 -4.14 -1.50 1.21
CA TYR A 16 -3.29 -2.31 2.08
C TYR A 16 -1.85 -2.33 1.57
N SER A 17 -0.90 -2.57 2.48
CA SER A 17 0.50 -2.77 2.10
C SER A 17 0.78 -4.23 1.76
N ARG A 18 1.83 -4.51 0.97
CA ARG A 18 2.28 -5.89 0.72
C ARG A 18 2.65 -6.62 2.02
N ALA A 19 3.21 -5.90 2.99
CA ALA A 19 3.56 -6.46 4.30
C ALA A 19 2.32 -6.89 5.08
N GLU A 20 1.22 -6.15 4.95
CA GLU A 20 -0.06 -6.50 5.58
C GLU A 20 -0.68 -7.73 4.91
N VAL A 21 -0.74 -7.76 3.57
CA VAL A 21 -1.20 -8.94 2.82
C VAL A 21 -0.40 -10.19 3.18
N ALA A 22 0.93 -10.07 3.35
CA ALA A 22 1.80 -11.18 3.73
C ALA A 22 1.47 -11.82 5.09
N THR A 23 0.71 -11.14 5.96
CA THR A 23 0.25 -11.71 7.24
C THR A 23 -0.95 -12.65 7.09
N HIS A 24 -1.63 -12.62 5.95
CA HIS A 24 -2.78 -13.47 5.63
C HIS A 24 -2.34 -14.65 4.76
N ASN A 25 -1.57 -15.56 5.36
CA ASN A 25 -0.85 -16.64 4.68
C ASN A 25 -1.23 -18.07 5.13
N ASP A 26 -2.40 -18.25 5.74
CA ASP A 26 -2.85 -19.55 6.27
C ASP A 26 -4.30 -19.85 5.89
N SER A 27 -4.75 -21.10 6.10
CA SER A 27 -6.10 -21.55 5.70
C SER A 27 -7.27 -20.87 6.42
N LYS A 28 -7.02 -20.15 7.52
CA LYS A 28 -8.04 -19.37 8.23
C LYS A 28 -8.09 -17.93 7.73
N SER A 29 -7.07 -17.50 6.99
CA SER A 29 -6.95 -16.18 6.41
C SER A 29 -6.03 -16.21 5.19
N THR A 30 -6.58 -16.50 4.02
CA THR A 30 -5.83 -16.63 2.76
C THR A 30 -6.09 -15.43 1.87
N TRP A 31 -5.13 -14.52 1.78
CA TRP A 31 -5.20 -13.40 0.86
C TRP A 31 -4.11 -13.49 -0.20
N PHE A 32 -4.34 -12.88 -1.36
CA PHE A 32 -3.30 -12.69 -2.37
C PHE A 32 -3.58 -11.45 -3.22
N ILE A 33 -2.57 -11.03 -3.97
CA ILE A 33 -2.66 -9.92 -4.90
C ILE A 33 -2.79 -10.47 -6.32
N ILE A 34 -3.76 -9.94 -7.08
CA ILE A 34 -3.89 -10.13 -8.53
C ILE A 34 -4.09 -8.75 -9.16
N HIS A 35 -3.20 -8.35 -10.07
CA HIS A 35 -3.26 -7.03 -10.76
C HIS A 35 -3.44 -5.86 -9.78
N ASN A 36 -2.62 -5.81 -8.74
CA ASN A 36 -2.67 -4.81 -7.65
C ASN A 36 -3.96 -4.78 -6.83
N SER A 37 -4.95 -5.62 -7.11
CA SER A 37 -6.14 -5.81 -6.29
C SER A 37 -5.90 -6.94 -5.29
N ILE A 38 -6.50 -6.82 -4.11
CA ILE A 38 -6.34 -7.77 -3.00
C ILE A 38 -7.63 -8.55 -2.84
N TYR A 39 -7.50 -9.87 -2.77
CA TYR A 39 -8.62 -10.80 -2.67
C TYR A 39 -8.50 -11.64 -1.41
N ASP A 40 -9.59 -11.74 -0.65
CA ASP A 40 -9.74 -12.68 0.44
C ASP A 40 -10.48 -13.92 -0.05
N VAL A 41 -9.74 -15.01 -0.28
CA VAL A 41 -10.29 -16.26 -0.80
C VAL A 41 -10.47 -17.32 0.27
N THR A 42 -10.42 -16.95 1.55
CA THR A 42 -10.50 -17.90 2.67
C THR A 42 -11.72 -18.82 2.55
N LYS A 43 -12.85 -18.29 2.10
CA LYS A 43 -14.09 -19.04 1.91
C LYS A 43 -14.13 -19.87 0.62
N PHE A 44 -13.27 -19.55 -0.34
CA PHE A 44 -13.22 -20.15 -1.66
C PHE A 44 -12.22 -21.32 -1.75
N LEU A 45 -11.39 -21.55 -0.72
CA LEU A 45 -10.37 -22.61 -0.71
C LEU A 45 -10.89 -23.96 -1.21
N ASN A 46 -12.00 -24.43 -0.63
CA ASN A 46 -12.61 -25.73 -0.97
C ASN A 46 -13.45 -25.72 -2.26
N GLU A 47 -13.74 -24.53 -2.79
CA GLU A 47 -14.56 -24.36 -4.00
C GLU A 47 -13.68 -24.18 -5.26
N HIS A 48 -12.37 -23.99 -5.08
CA HIS A 48 -11.44 -23.79 -6.17
C HIS A 48 -11.25 -25.08 -6.99
N PRO A 49 -11.60 -25.08 -8.30
CA PRO A 49 -11.47 -26.29 -9.13
C PRO A 49 -10.04 -26.83 -9.26
N GLY A 50 -9.03 -25.98 -9.05
CA GLY A 50 -7.62 -26.37 -9.06
C GLY A 50 -7.09 -26.93 -7.73
N GLY A 51 -7.93 -27.06 -6.71
CA GLY A 51 -7.54 -27.48 -5.35
C GLY A 51 -7.19 -26.30 -4.43
N GLU A 52 -7.26 -26.51 -3.11
CA GLU A 52 -6.94 -25.47 -2.13
C GLU A 52 -5.42 -25.27 -1.99
N GLU A 53 -4.64 -26.30 -2.29
CA GLU A 53 -3.19 -26.34 -2.11
C GLU A 53 -2.50 -25.25 -2.92
N VAL A 54 -2.91 -25.06 -4.19
CA VAL A 54 -2.34 -24.03 -5.06
C VAL A 54 -2.67 -22.61 -4.59
N LEU A 55 -3.80 -22.41 -3.89
CA LEU A 55 -4.14 -21.12 -3.30
C LEU A 55 -3.31 -20.86 -2.03
N LEU A 56 -3.11 -21.90 -1.21
CA LEU A 56 -2.29 -21.81 0.00
C LEU A 56 -0.81 -21.56 -0.30
N GLU A 57 -0.30 -22.11 -1.40
CA GLU A 57 1.07 -21.84 -1.87
C GLU A 57 1.30 -20.37 -2.23
N GLN A 58 0.25 -19.69 -2.71
CA GLN A 58 0.26 -18.27 -3.08
C GLN A 58 -0.27 -17.35 -1.96
N ALA A 59 -0.62 -17.90 -0.80
CA ALA A 59 -1.15 -17.13 0.32
C ALA A 59 -0.13 -16.08 0.79
N GLY A 60 -0.61 -14.85 0.97
CA GLY A 60 0.16 -13.67 1.35
C GLY A 60 1.06 -13.10 0.23
N LYS A 61 0.94 -13.57 -1.01
CA LYS A 61 1.85 -13.21 -2.12
C LYS A 61 1.13 -12.54 -3.29
N ASP A 62 1.92 -12.09 -4.26
CA ASP A 62 1.44 -11.70 -5.58
C ASP A 62 1.32 -12.93 -6.47
N GLY A 63 0.07 -13.32 -6.74
CA GLY A 63 -0.27 -14.50 -7.54
C GLY A 63 -0.58 -14.14 -9.00
N THR A 64 -0.27 -12.93 -9.46
CA THR A 64 -0.66 -12.46 -10.80
C THR A 64 -0.08 -13.33 -11.91
N GLU A 65 1.21 -13.66 -11.84
CA GLU A 65 1.88 -14.53 -12.82
C GLU A 65 1.26 -15.94 -12.89
N PRO A 66 1.16 -16.72 -11.79
CA PRO A 66 0.56 -18.05 -11.86
C PRO A 66 -0.93 -18.01 -12.25
N PHE A 67 -1.66 -16.94 -11.89
CA PHE A 67 -3.06 -16.78 -12.30
C PHE A 67 -3.23 -16.61 -13.81
N GLU A 68 -2.36 -15.80 -14.44
CA GLU A 68 -2.36 -15.56 -15.88
C GLU A 68 -1.81 -16.77 -16.66
N ASP A 69 -0.79 -17.46 -16.14
CA ASP A 69 -0.22 -18.66 -16.74
C ASP A 69 -1.23 -19.81 -16.84
N VAL A 70 -2.12 -19.95 -15.86
CA VAL A 70 -3.22 -20.92 -15.90
C VAL A 70 -4.28 -20.55 -16.93
N GLY A 71 -4.44 -19.26 -17.25
CA GLY A 71 -5.39 -18.79 -18.26
C GLY A 71 -6.85 -18.87 -17.82
N HIS A 72 -7.16 -18.38 -16.61
CA HIS A 72 -8.54 -18.35 -16.08
C HIS A 72 -9.52 -17.64 -17.04
N SER A 73 -10.70 -18.25 -17.20
CA SER A 73 -11.77 -17.75 -18.08
C SER A 73 -12.32 -16.40 -17.63
N SER A 74 -13.06 -15.71 -18.50
CA SER A 74 -13.79 -14.48 -18.16
C SER A 74 -14.72 -14.66 -16.96
N ASP A 75 -15.38 -15.81 -16.90
CA ASP A 75 -16.35 -16.12 -15.85
C ASP A 75 -15.61 -16.34 -14.52
N ALA A 76 -14.45 -17.00 -14.54
CA ALA A 76 -13.60 -17.14 -13.37
C ALA A 76 -13.11 -15.78 -12.85
N ARG A 77 -12.72 -14.87 -13.74
CA ARG A 77 -12.36 -13.49 -13.37
C ARG A 77 -13.53 -12.75 -12.74
N GLN A 78 -14.75 -12.93 -13.26
CA GLN A 78 -15.95 -12.33 -12.67
C GLN A 78 -16.30 -12.91 -11.29
N MET A 79 -16.04 -14.22 -11.08
CA MET A 79 -16.23 -14.86 -9.77
C MET A 79 -15.29 -14.32 -8.68
N MET A 80 -14.21 -13.62 -9.04
CA MET A 80 -13.28 -13.02 -8.07
C MET A 80 -13.82 -11.72 -7.44
N GLU A 81 -14.73 -11.02 -8.12
CA GLU A 81 -15.23 -9.70 -7.69
C GLU A 81 -15.76 -9.68 -6.24
N PRO A 82 -16.57 -10.66 -5.78
CA PRO A 82 -17.07 -10.68 -4.39
C PRO A 82 -15.97 -10.88 -3.34
N TYR A 83 -14.82 -11.42 -3.74
CA TYR A 83 -13.68 -11.67 -2.86
C TYR A 83 -12.72 -10.47 -2.78
N LYS A 84 -12.91 -9.44 -3.61
CA LYS A 84 -12.06 -8.24 -3.58
C LYS A 84 -12.29 -7.47 -2.28
N VAL A 85 -11.21 -7.29 -1.51
CA VAL A 85 -11.23 -6.56 -0.22
C VAL A 85 -10.56 -5.19 -0.30
N GLY A 86 -9.78 -4.93 -1.33
CA GLY A 86 -9.14 -3.63 -1.56
C GLY A 86 -8.06 -3.67 -2.64
N GLU A 87 -7.17 -2.69 -2.59
CA GLU A 87 -6.09 -2.49 -3.55
C GLU A 87 -4.76 -2.23 -2.83
N LEU A 88 -3.64 -2.51 -3.49
CA LEU A 88 -2.33 -2.22 -2.94
C LEU A 88 -2.10 -0.70 -2.87
N VAL A 89 -1.50 -0.24 -1.76
CA VAL A 89 -0.94 1.11 -1.68
C VAL A 89 0.20 1.20 -2.70
N GLU A 90 -0.02 1.93 -3.78
CA GLU A 90 1.06 2.34 -4.67
C GLU A 90 1.84 3.46 -3.98
N SER A 91 3.08 3.18 -3.61
CA SER A 91 3.93 4.08 -2.81
C SER A 91 4.14 5.46 -3.45
N LEU A 92 3.83 5.61 -4.74
CA LEU A 92 3.95 6.86 -5.49
C LEU A 92 2.76 7.81 -5.30
N LEU A 93 1.58 7.32 -4.94
CA LEU A 93 0.39 8.17 -4.67
C LEU A 93 0.34 8.65 -3.22
N TYR A 94 1.04 7.96 -2.31
CA TYR A 94 1.10 8.31 -0.88
C TYR A 94 2.07 9.46 -0.57
N ALA A 95 3.10 9.65 -1.39
CA ALA A 95 4.08 10.72 -1.21
C ALA A 95 3.50 12.12 -1.50
N ASP A 96 2.51 12.22 -2.39
CA ASP A 96 1.86 13.48 -2.76
C ASP A 96 0.70 13.84 -1.82
N VAL A 97 -0.09 12.83 -1.39
CA VAL A 97 -1.25 13.05 -0.50
C VAL A 97 -0.85 13.14 0.98
N ILE A 98 0.18 12.40 1.41
CA ILE A 98 0.67 12.42 2.79
C ILE A 98 2.09 12.97 2.76
N GLY A 99 2.18 14.27 2.48
CA GLY A 99 3.41 15.04 2.61
C GLY A 99 4.02 14.87 4.01
N ASN A 100 4.93 13.92 4.13
CA ASN A 100 6.01 13.98 5.10
C ASN A 100 7.29 13.72 4.33
N SER A 101 7.82 14.78 3.75
CA SER A 101 9.08 14.81 3.02
C SER A 101 10.24 14.56 3.99
N SER A 102 10.43 13.35 4.51
CA SER A 102 11.59 13.03 5.33
C SER A 102 12.80 12.73 4.43
N GLY A 103 13.69 13.73 4.28
CA GLY A 103 15.09 13.47 3.92
C GLY A 103 15.72 14.38 2.86
N SER A 104 15.72 15.70 3.06
CA SER A 104 16.74 16.57 2.41
C SER A 104 16.89 17.97 3.06
N TRP A 105 15.99 18.39 3.94
CA TRP A 105 15.99 19.76 4.52
C TRP A 105 16.59 19.83 5.93
N SER A 106 16.65 18.71 6.66
CA SER A 106 17.21 18.67 8.03
C SER A 106 18.75 18.73 8.09
N SER A 107 19.46 18.53 6.97
CA SER A 107 20.94 18.58 6.93
C SER A 107 21.52 20.00 6.94
N TRP A 108 20.71 21.05 6.69
CA TRP A 108 21.16 22.45 6.77
C TRP A 108 20.77 23.17 8.05
N LEU A 109 19.82 22.63 8.83
CA LEU A 109 19.41 23.27 10.08
C LEU A 109 20.44 23.05 11.20
N ILE A 110 21.14 21.92 11.21
CA ILE A 110 22.18 21.61 12.19
C ILE A 110 23.38 22.59 12.10
N PRO A 111 23.98 22.87 10.93
CA PRO A 111 25.07 23.85 10.84
C PRO A 111 24.61 25.29 11.11
N VAL A 112 23.39 25.67 10.71
CA VAL A 112 22.88 27.04 10.93
C VAL A 112 22.63 27.31 12.42
N VAL A 113 22.04 26.36 13.15
CA VAL A 113 21.77 26.50 14.60
C VAL A 113 23.07 26.53 15.41
N LEU A 114 24.07 25.71 15.05
CA LEU A 114 25.39 25.75 15.70
C LEU A 114 26.12 27.08 15.46
N GLY A 115 26.04 27.64 14.24
CA GLY A 115 26.63 28.94 13.93
C GLY A 115 26.03 30.09 14.74
N ILE A 116 24.70 30.12 14.91
CA ILE A 116 23.99 31.14 15.69
C ILE A 116 24.34 31.02 17.19
N LEU A 117 24.39 29.80 17.73
CA LEU A 117 24.77 29.58 19.13
C LEU A 117 26.20 30.01 19.43
N ALA A 118 27.16 29.66 18.56
CA ALA A 118 28.56 30.03 18.72
C ALA A 118 28.75 31.56 18.67
N THR A 119 28.03 32.26 17.78
CA THR A 119 28.10 33.73 17.70
C THR A 119 27.53 34.43 18.93
N VAL A 120 26.42 33.93 19.49
CA VAL A 120 25.86 34.49 20.74
C VAL A 120 26.81 34.31 21.92
N VAL A 121 27.40 33.11 22.08
CA VAL A 121 28.38 32.83 23.13
C VAL A 121 29.64 33.70 22.96
N TYR A 122 30.17 33.83 21.74
CA TYR A 122 31.31 34.68 21.47
C TYR A 122 31.03 36.15 21.82
N ARG A 123 29.87 36.68 21.42
CA ARG A 123 29.48 38.06 21.75
C ARG A 123 29.31 38.28 23.25
N TYR A 124 28.80 37.29 23.97
CA TYR A 124 28.56 37.42 25.41
C TYR A 124 29.84 37.31 26.25
N PHE A 125 30.77 36.42 25.88
CA PHE A 125 31.96 36.14 26.69
C PHE A 125 33.24 36.84 26.22
N ILE A 126 33.39 37.08 24.91
CA ILE A 126 34.64 37.60 24.35
C ILE A 126 34.54 39.09 24.01
N ALA A 127 33.39 39.59 23.55
CA ALA A 127 33.23 41.01 23.23
C ALA A 127 32.87 41.91 24.43
N ALA A 128 32.58 41.31 25.60
CA ALA A 128 32.21 42.03 26.83
C ALA A 128 33.39 42.20 27.81
N ARG A 129 34.64 42.07 27.34
CA ARG A 129 35.85 42.27 28.16
C ARG A 129 36.75 43.35 27.58
#